data_AF-A0A956CQE6-F1
#
_entry.id   AF-A0A956CQE6-F1
#
_cell.length_a   1.000
_cell.length_b   1.000
_cell.length_c   1.000
_cell.angle_alpha   90.00
_cell.angle_beta   90.00
_cell.angle_gamma   90.00
#
_symmetry.space_group_name_H-M   'P 1'
#
loop_
_entity.id
_entity.type
_entity.pdbx_description
1 polymer ?
#
loop_
_entity_poly.entity_id
_entity_poly.type
_entity_poly.pdbx_seq_one_letter_code
_entity_poly.pdbx_strand_id
1 'polypeptide(L)'
;ARTGIALEVKTTRSEAVEARDRMVAWASGHQKAREWFVSAAQGYQVGTVEPKELIDAVKAYFTARFSHLQAMFDFNIAVAKLERVTADELLRPESWELSCGE
;
A
#
# COMPACT_ATOMS: atom_id res chain seq x y z
N ALA A 1 7.26 -14.47 -32.73
CA ALA A 1 6.28 -13.50 -32.21
C ALA A 1 5.53 -14.02 -30.98
N ARG A 2 4.76 -15.13 -31.06
CA ARG A 2 3.91 -15.63 -29.95
C ARG A 2 4.63 -15.93 -28.62
N THR A 3 5.86 -16.44 -28.67
CA THR A 3 6.66 -16.72 -27.46
C THR A 3 7.05 -15.45 -26.70
N GLY A 4 7.25 -14.32 -27.40
CA GLY A 4 7.61 -13.04 -26.78
C GLY A 4 6.44 -12.47 -25.96
N ILE A 5 5.23 -12.49 -26.53
CA ILE A 5 4.01 -12.04 -25.84
C ILE A 5 3.72 -12.92 -24.61
N ALA A 6 3.86 -14.24 -24.75
CA ALA A 6 3.64 -15.15 -23.62
C ALA A 6 4.64 -14.93 -22.47
N LEU A 7 5.88 -14.54 -22.78
CA LEU A 7 6.87 -14.17 -21.77
C LEU A 7 6.52 -12.83 -21.11
N GLU A 8 6.15 -11.82 -21.90
CA GLU A 8 5.75 -10.49 -21.40
C GLU A 8 4.58 -10.61 -20.42
N VAL A 9 3.53 -11.38 -20.77
CA VAL A 9 2.39 -11.65 -19.87
C VAL A 9 2.84 -12.27 -18.55
N LYS A 10 3.73 -13.28 -18.60
CA LYS A 10 4.23 -13.94 -17.38
C LYS A 10 5.00 -12.98 -16.50
N THR A 11 5.91 -12.19 -17.08
CA THR A 11 6.72 -11.22 -16.35
C THR A 11 5.84 -10.16 -15.69
N THR A 12 4.93 -9.53 -16.45
CA THR A 12 4.07 -8.48 -15.90
C THR A 12 3.09 -9.02 -14.85
N ARG A 13 2.63 -10.27 -15.01
CA ARG A 13 1.83 -10.93 -13.96
C ARG A 13 2.64 -11.13 -12.68
N SER A 14 3.89 -11.59 -12.77
CA SER A 14 4.75 -11.74 -11.58
C SER A 14 5.01 -10.38 -10.91
N GLU A 15 5.30 -9.34 -11.69
CA GLU A 15 5.48 -7.98 -11.16
C GLU A 15 4.24 -7.47 -10.40
N ALA A 16 3.03 -7.70 -10.94
CA ALA A 16 1.78 -7.32 -10.29
C ALA A 16 1.53 -8.10 -9.00
N VAL A 17 1.84 -9.41 -8.97
CA VAL A 17 1.75 -10.25 -7.77
C VAL A 17 2.71 -9.76 -6.68
N GLU A 18 3.97 -9.49 -7.04
CA GLU A 18 4.95 -8.99 -6.09
C GLU A 18 4.59 -7.60 -5.55
N ALA A 19 4.09 -6.71 -6.42
CA ALA A 19 3.64 -5.38 -6.01
C ALA A 19 2.45 -5.45 -5.04
N ARG A 20 1.50 -6.37 -5.28
CA ARG A 20 0.38 -6.63 -4.36
C ARG A 20 0.89 -7.10 -3.01
N ASP A 21 1.80 -8.05 -2.97
CA ASP A 21 2.31 -8.61 -1.72
C ASP A 21 3.09 -7.56 -0.92
N ARG A 22 3.84 -6.68 -1.60
CA ARG A 22 4.46 -5.49 -0.98
C ARG A 22 3.42 -4.53 -0.42
N MET A 23 2.37 -4.22 -1.18
CA MET A 23 1.28 -3.34 -0.74
C MET A 23 0.62 -3.88 0.55
N VAL A 24 0.31 -5.18 0.59
CA VAL A 24 -0.29 -5.83 1.77
C VAL A 24 0.65 -5.77 2.97
N ALA A 25 1.95 -6.00 2.78
CA ALA A 25 2.94 -5.88 3.84
C ALA A 25 3.00 -4.44 4.39
N TRP A 26 3.00 -3.44 3.52
CA TRP A 26 2.97 -2.04 3.93
C TRP A 26 1.65 -1.63 4.60
N ALA A 27 0.52 -2.20 4.19
CA ALA A 27 -0.77 -1.98 4.85
C ALA A 27 -0.74 -2.44 6.32
N SER A 28 -0.18 -3.63 6.56
CA SER A 28 0.04 -4.14 7.93
C SER A 28 0.98 -3.24 8.74
N GLY A 29 2.11 -2.83 8.15
CA GLY A 29 3.05 -1.92 8.80
C GLY A 29 2.44 -0.56 9.15
N HIS A 30 1.63 0.01 8.25
CA HIS A 30 0.89 1.23 8.48
C HIS A 30 -0.10 1.10 9.65
N GLN A 31 -0.87 0.00 9.69
CA GLN A 31 -1.82 -0.27 10.76
C GLN A 31 -1.12 -0.36 12.13
N LYS A 32 0.03 -1.04 12.20
CA LYS A 32 0.82 -1.13 13.43
C LYS A 32 1.41 0.20 13.87
N ALA A 33 1.92 1.00 12.93
CA ALA A 33 2.40 2.34 13.24
C ALA A 33 1.27 3.26 13.73
N ARG A 34 0.04 3.09 13.21
CA ARG A 34 -1.15 3.81 13.69
C ARG A 34 -1.51 3.42 15.12
N GLU A 35 -1.53 2.12 15.43
CA GLU A 35 -1.80 1.61 16.77
C GLU A 35 -0.80 2.18 17.79
N TRP A 36 0.50 2.17 17.45
CA TRP A 36 1.53 2.76 18.30
C TRP A 36 1.35 4.27 18.49
N PHE A 37 1.11 5.03 17.41
CA PHE A 37 0.84 6.46 17.50
C PHE A 37 -0.33 6.79 18.44
N VAL A 38 -1.46 6.08 18.29
CA VAL A 38 -2.64 6.28 19.16
C VAL A 38 -2.30 5.98 20.62
N SER A 39 -1.58 4.89 20.89
CA SER A 39 -1.14 4.53 22.24
C SER A 39 -0.21 5.59 22.85
N ALA A 40 0.77 6.08 22.09
CA ALA A 40 1.71 7.10 22.54
C ALA A 40 1.00 8.43 22.82
N ALA A 41 0.02 8.81 21.99
CA ALA A 41 -0.79 10.00 22.20
C ALA A 41 -1.61 9.93 23.49
N GLN A 42 -2.25 8.78 23.77
CA GLN A 42 -2.98 8.56 25.02
C GLN A 42 -2.05 8.61 26.23
N GLY A 43 -0.91 7.92 26.18
CA GLY A 43 0.08 7.95 27.25
C GLY A 43 0.64 9.34 27.53
N TYR A 44 0.84 10.15 26.48
CA TYR A 44 1.29 11.52 26.62
C TYR A 44 0.23 12.40 27.32
N GLN A 45 -1.05 12.23 26.98
CA GLN A 45 -2.15 12.98 27.62
C GLN A 45 -2.26 12.74 29.13
N VAL A 46 -1.90 11.54 29.60
CA VAL A 46 -1.92 11.19 31.04
C VAL A 46 -0.54 11.30 31.70
N GLY A 47 0.47 11.81 30.98
CA GLY A 47 1.82 12.02 31.51
C GLY A 47 2.64 10.76 31.74
N THR A 48 2.27 9.62 31.15
CA THR A 48 2.98 8.34 31.28
C THR A 48 3.97 8.07 30.15
N VAL A 49 4.06 8.96 29.16
CA VAL A 49 4.93 8.85 27.99
C VAL A 49 5.68 10.16 27.78
N GLU A 50 6.97 10.07 27.49
CA GLU A 50 7.83 11.22 27.20
C GLU A 50 7.44 11.89 25.88
N PRO A 51 7.55 13.23 25.75
CA PRO A 51 7.25 13.95 24.51
C PRO A 51 8.00 13.39 23.28
N LYS A 52 9.23 12.90 23.48
CA LYS A 52 10.05 12.32 22.42
C LYS A 52 9.42 11.06 21.81
N GLU A 53 8.87 10.17 22.65
CA GLU A 53 8.21 8.94 22.21
C GLU A 53 7.01 9.27 21.31
N LEU A 54 6.21 10.28 21.69
CA LEU A 54 5.10 10.75 20.86
C LEU A 54 5.58 11.25 19.49
N ILE A 55 6.65 12.06 19.46
CA ILE A 55 7.22 12.57 18.21
C ILE A 55 7.73 11.42 17.32
N ASP A 56 8.39 10.42 17.91
CA ASP A 56 8.91 9.28 17.18
C ASP A 56 7.76 8.41 16.62
N ALA A 57 6.67 8.22 17.39
CA ALA A 57 5.47 7.52 16.93
C ALA A 57 4.74 8.27 15.79
N VAL A 58 4.65 9.61 15.87
CA VAL A 58 4.09 10.44 14.80
C VAL A 58 4.88 10.27 13.50
N LYS A 59 6.22 10.37 13.57
CA LYS A 59 7.10 10.18 12.40
C LYS A 59 6.89 8.79 11.80
N ALA A 60 6.90 7.76 12.63
CA ALA A 60 6.72 6.38 12.18
C ALA A 60 5.36 6.18 11.48
N TYR A 61 4.28 6.71 12.04
CA TYR A 61 2.94 6.62 11.43
C TYR A 61 2.89 7.28 10.05
N PHE A 62 3.37 8.51 9.91
CA PHE A 62 3.32 9.22 8.64
C PHE A 62 4.28 8.63 7.60
N THR A 63 5.46 8.15 8.00
CA THR A 63 6.37 7.42 7.11
C THR A 63 5.71 6.13 6.62
N ALA A 64 5.14 5.32 7.51
CA ALA A 64 4.47 4.08 7.12
C ALA A 64 3.23 4.34 6.24
N ARG A 65 2.47 5.41 6.51
CA ARG A 65 1.34 5.84 5.67
C ARG A 65 1.81 6.18 4.26
N PHE A 66 2.89 6.96 4.13
CA PHE A 66 3.44 7.31 2.84
C PHE A 66 3.93 6.08 2.07
N SER A 67 4.68 5.18 2.73
CA SER A 67 5.14 3.93 2.11
C SER A 67 4.00 3.04 1.65
N HIS A 68 2.91 2.95 2.41
CA HIS A 68 1.71 2.22 1.99
C HIS A 68 1.05 2.83 0.75
N LEU A 69 0.87 4.15 0.71
CA LEU A 69 0.32 4.83 -0.46
C LEU A 69 1.19 4.67 -1.70
N GLN A 70 2.51 4.76 -1.53
CA GLN A 70 3.46 4.50 -2.63
C GLN A 70 3.33 3.07 -3.15
N ALA A 71 3.21 2.08 -2.25
CA ALA A 71 3.04 0.68 -2.64
C ALA A 71 1.70 0.42 -3.34
N MET A 72 0.62 1.10 -2.94
CA MET A 72 -0.66 1.07 -3.66
C MET A 72 -0.52 1.64 -5.07
N PHE A 73 0.15 2.77 -5.22
CA PHE A 73 0.42 3.36 -6.54
C PHE A 73 1.23 2.39 -7.42
N ASP A 74 2.31 1.83 -6.90
CA ASP A 74 3.16 0.88 -7.63
C ASP A 74 2.38 -0.37 -8.06
N PHE A 75 1.49 -0.88 -7.21
CA PHE A 75 0.59 -1.99 -7.55
C PHE A 75 -0.37 -1.61 -8.67
N ASN A 76 -1.03 -0.45 -8.60
CA ASN A 76 -1.94 0.02 -9.64
C ASN A 76 -1.24 0.15 -11.00
N ILE A 77 -0.01 0.68 -11.01
CA ILE A 77 0.80 0.74 -12.24
C ILE A 77 1.15 -0.65 -12.77
N ALA A 78 1.47 -1.61 -11.89
CA ALA A 78 1.76 -2.98 -12.30
C ALA A 78 0.53 -3.68 -12.90
N VAL A 79 -0.66 -3.44 -12.36
CA VAL A 79 -1.92 -3.94 -12.93
C VAL A 79 -2.22 -3.30 -14.26
N ALA A 80 -2.10 -1.97 -14.40
CA ALA A 80 -2.32 -1.28 -15.67
C ALA A 80 -1.38 -1.78 -16.79
N LYS A 81 -0.13 -2.12 -16.44
CA LYS A 81 0.80 -2.76 -17.37
C LYS A 81 0.29 -4.14 -17.80
N LEU A 82 -0.25 -4.93 -16.87
CA LEU A 82 -0.78 -6.26 -17.17
C LEU A 82 -1.98 -6.16 -18.11
N GLU A 83 -2.94 -5.28 -17.81
CA GLU A 83 -4.11 -5.00 -18.65
C GLU A 83 -3.72 -4.62 -20.07
N ARG A 84 -2.69 -3.76 -20.23
CA ARG A 84 -2.16 -3.38 -21.54
C ARG A 84 -1.65 -4.58 -22.35
N VAL A 85 -0.97 -5.53 -21.70
CA VAL A 85 -0.35 -6.69 -22.38
C VAL A 85 -1.39 -7.78 -22.67
N THR A 86 -2.39 -7.96 -21.80
CA THR A 86 -3.45 -8.96 -21.97
C THR A 86 -4.62 -8.45 -22.80
N ALA A 87 -4.75 -7.13 -22.99
CA ALA A 87 -5.94 -6.46 -23.52
C ALA A 87 -7.22 -6.86 -22.74
N ASP A 88 -7.06 -7.09 -21.44
CA ASP A 88 -8.13 -7.47 -20.52
C ASP A 88 -8.28 -6.40 -19.45
N GLU A 89 -9.50 -6.11 -19.05
CA GLU A 89 -9.82 -5.11 -18.05
C GLU A 89 -9.94 -5.80 -16.68
N LEU A 90 -8.90 -5.68 -15.86
CA LEU A 90 -8.81 -6.36 -14.56
C LEU A 90 -9.41 -5.50 -13.44
N LEU A 91 -9.26 -4.18 -13.53
CA LEU A 91 -9.84 -3.19 -12.64
C LEU A 91 -10.84 -2.34 -13.40
N ARG A 92 -12.13 -2.54 -13.12
CA ARG A 92 -13.17 -1.70 -13.68
C ARG A 92 -13.06 -0.27 -13.13
N PRO A 93 -13.21 0.79 -13.95
CA PRO A 93 -13.26 2.18 -13.47
C PRO A 93 -14.28 2.38 -12.36
N GLU A 94 -15.37 1.64 -12.32
CA GLU A 94 -16.40 1.78 -11.28
C GLU A 94 -15.94 1.24 -9.90
N SER A 95 -14.85 0.47 -9.86
CA SER A 95 -14.38 -0.21 -8.64
C SER A 95 -13.55 0.68 -7.71
N TRP A 96 -13.00 1.81 -8.17
CA TRP A 96 -12.22 2.73 -7.31
C TRP A 96 -13.11 3.72 -6.55
N GLU A 97 -14.37 3.92 -6.96
CA GLU A 97 -15.31 4.88 -6.35
C GLU A 97 -15.92 4.36 -5.03
N LEU A 98 -15.85 3.06 -4.75
CA LEU A 98 -16.64 2.40 -3.70
C LEU A 98 -16.07 2.47 -2.27
N SER A 99 -14.99 3.22 -2.00
CA SER A 99 -14.35 3.21 -0.66
C SER A 99 -14.15 4.57 0.01
N CYS A 100 -14.55 5.68 -0.62
CA CYS A 100 -14.49 7.01 0.02
C CYS A 100 -15.75 7.36 0.83
N GLY A 101 -16.69 6.42 0.99
CA GLY A 101 -17.91 6.61 1.78
C GLY A 101 -18.19 5.41 2.66
N GLU A 102 -17.63 5.42 3.87
CA GLU A 102 -18.25 5.05 5.16
C GLU A 102 -17.34 5.48 6.31
#